data_AF-A0A7L3F926-F1
#
_entry.id   AF-A0A7L3F926-F1
#
_cell.length_a   1.000
_cell.length_b   1.000
_cell.length_c   1.000
_cell.angle_alpha   90.00
_cell.angle_beta   90.00
_cell.angle_gamma   90.00
#
_symmetry.space_group_name_H-M   'P 1'
#
loop_
_entity.id
_entity.type
_entity.pdbx_description
1 polymer ?
#
loop_
_entity_poly.entity_id
_entity_poly.type
_entity_poly.pdbx_seq_one_letter_code
_entity_poly.pdbx_strand_id
1 'polypeptide(L)'
;RRDMKAFGVKVCCIRPGLFKTALTNPAKIMKEKEVIWNKLPLDIKKQYGDNYVQKDAAKKEKLSKICLNEDISPVVQCMEHALTSLHPHAHYVVGQDAKLFWNPLSRMPVAIQD
;
A
#
# COMPACT_ATOMS: atom_id res chain seq x y z
N ARG A 1 0.43 1.54 21.17
CA ARG A 1 -0.01 2.96 21.40
C ARG A 1 -0.72 3.14 22.73
N ARG A 2 -1.69 2.27 23.10
CA ARG A 2 -2.36 2.36 24.40
C ARG A 2 -1.39 2.12 25.56
N ASP A 3 -0.52 1.13 25.46
CA ASP A 3 0.45 0.80 26.51
C ASP A 3 1.54 1.87 26.64
N MET A 4 2.02 2.38 25.50
CA MET A 4 3.02 3.44 25.44
C MET A 4 2.55 4.78 26.03
N LYS A 5 1.23 4.97 26.17
CA LYS A 5 0.65 6.18 26.75
C LYS A 5 1.07 6.37 28.21
N ALA A 6 1.22 5.28 28.96
CA ALA A 6 1.66 5.32 30.37
C ALA A 6 3.08 5.90 30.53
N PHE A 7 3.91 5.77 29.49
CA PHE A 7 5.30 6.25 29.47
C PHE A 7 5.43 7.67 28.88
N GLY A 8 4.32 8.35 28.61
CA GLY A 8 4.32 9.67 27.95
C GLY A 8 4.73 9.64 26.48
N VAL A 9 4.88 8.45 25.88
CA VAL A 9 5.32 8.28 24.49
C VAL A 9 4.12 8.37 23.55
N LYS A 10 4.18 9.32 22.61
CA LYS A 10 3.19 9.47 21.53
C LYS A 10 3.61 8.60 20.34
N VAL A 11 2.73 7.68 19.94
CA VAL A 11 2.94 6.83 18.75
C VAL A 11 2.01 7.29 17.64
N CYS A 12 2.57 7.54 16.45
CA CYS A 12 1.88 7.97 15.24
C CYS A 12 2.12 6.95 14.12
N CYS A 13 1.06 6.59 13.39
CA CYS A 13 1.13 5.67 12.26
C CYS A 13 1.00 6.44 10.96
N ILE A 14 1.99 6.34 10.09
CA ILE A 14 1.98 6.95 8.75
C ILE A 14 1.60 5.87 7.75
N ARG A 15 0.50 6.11 7.03
CA ARG A 15 -0.08 5.21 6.04
C ARG A 15 0.04 5.87 4.66
N PRO A 16 1.14 5.61 3.93
CA PRO A 16 1.27 6.07 2.56
C PRO A 16 0.40 5.21 1.62
N GLY A 17 -0.16 5.85 0.59
CA GLY A 17 -0.70 5.20 -0.59
C GLY A 17 0.38 4.67 -1.51
N LEU A 18 0.08 4.57 -2.80
CA LEU A 18 1.03 4.12 -3.79
C LEU A 18 1.96 5.28 -4.20
N PHE A 19 3.25 5.17 -3.86
CA PHE A 19 4.29 6.14 -4.22
C PHE A 19 5.38 5.49 -5.04
N LYS A 20 5.94 6.25 -5.99
CA LYS A 20 7.06 5.82 -6.84
C LYS A 20 8.32 5.66 -5.99
N THR A 21 8.64 4.41 -5.65
CA THR A 21 9.82 4.05 -4.86
C THR A 21 10.51 2.82 -5.47
N ALA A 22 11.69 2.47 -4.96
CA ALA A 22 12.38 1.24 -5.38
C ALA A 22 11.54 -0.04 -5.11
N LEU A 23 10.62 0.01 -4.15
CA LEU A 23 9.69 -1.09 -3.83
C LEU A 23 8.60 -1.25 -4.88
N THR A 24 8.19 -0.18 -5.55
CA THR A 24 7.14 -0.21 -6.58
C THR A 24 7.71 -0.41 -7.99
N ASN A 25 8.96 -0.84 -8.12
CA ASN A 25 9.57 -1.06 -9.43
C ASN A 25 8.88 -2.23 -10.16
N PRO A 26 8.21 -1.97 -11.30
CA PRO A 26 7.40 -2.99 -11.98
C PRO A 26 8.24 -4.16 -12.49
N ALA A 27 9.47 -3.92 -12.97
CA ALA A 27 10.34 -4.96 -13.48
C ALA A 27 10.80 -5.91 -12.37
N LYS A 28 11.16 -5.35 -11.20
CA LYS A 28 11.55 -6.15 -10.04
C LYS A 28 10.39 -7.00 -9.53
N ILE A 29 9.21 -6.40 -9.39
CA ILE A 29 7.99 -7.09 -8.96
C ILE A 29 7.62 -8.22 -9.94
N MET A 30 7.68 -7.96 -11.25
CA MET A 30 7.34 -8.97 -12.27
C MET A 30 8.29 -10.16 -12.19
N LYS A 31 9.61 -9.91 -12.09
CA LYS A 31 10.61 -10.98 -11.93
C LYS A 31 10.38 -11.82 -10.67
N GLU A 32 10.10 -11.18 -9.54
CA GLU A 32 9.81 -11.89 -8.29
C GLU A 32 8.54 -12.76 -8.40
N LYS A 33 7.49 -12.25 -9.06
CA LYS A 33 6.27 -13.01 -9.31
C LYS A 33 6.51 -14.22 -10.20
N GLU A 34 7.31 -14.11 -11.26
CA GLU A 34 7.65 -15.24 -12.12
C GLU A 34 8.40 -16.32 -11.35
N VAL A 35 9.34 -15.93 -10.49
CA VAL A 35 10.06 -16.89 -9.63
C VAL A 35 9.11 -17.62 -8.69
N ILE A 36 8.18 -16.89 -8.05
CA ILE A 36 7.17 -17.49 -7.17
C ILE A 36 6.25 -18.41 -7.98
N TRP A 37 5.77 -17.95 -9.14
CA TRP A 37 4.92 -18.74 -10.03
C TRP A 37 5.59 -20.04 -10.41
N ASN A 38 6.84 -20.02 -10.85
CA ASN A 38 7.56 -21.21 -11.26
C ASN A 38 7.72 -22.22 -10.12
N LYS A 39 7.90 -21.75 -8.88
CA LYS A 39 8.01 -22.59 -7.67
C LYS A 39 6.68 -23.17 -7.19
N LEU A 40 5.53 -22.69 -7.66
CA LEU A 40 4.24 -23.18 -7.19
C LEU A 40 3.93 -24.61 -7.68
N PRO A 41 3.25 -25.41 -6.84
CA PRO A 41 2.67 -26.70 -7.24
C PRO A 41 1.68 -26.59 -8.41
N LEU A 42 1.54 -27.67 -9.17
CA LEU A 42 0.70 -27.73 -10.39
C LEU A 42 -0.80 -27.57 -10.10
N ASP A 43 -1.28 -28.12 -8.99
CA ASP A 43 -2.63 -27.98 -8.49
C ASP A 43 -2.98 -26.51 -8.22
N ILE A 44 -2.09 -25.77 -7.56
CA ILE A 44 -2.27 -24.34 -7.29
C ILE A 44 -2.21 -23.51 -8.58
N LYS A 45 -1.25 -23.81 -9.49
CA LYS A 45 -1.18 -23.13 -10.80
C LYS A 45 -2.47 -23.29 -11.59
N LYS A 46 -3.06 -24.49 -11.61
CA LYS A 46 -4.35 -24.76 -12.27
C LYS A 46 -5.50 -23.98 -11.65
N GLN A 47 -5.53 -23.84 -10.33
CA GLN A 47 -6.57 -23.08 -9.62
C GLN A 47 -6.56 -21.59 -9.99
N TYR A 48 -5.38 -20.98 -10.10
CA TYR A 48 -5.24 -19.59 -10.54
C TYR A 48 -5.38 -19.42 -12.06
N GLY A 49 -5.01 -20.44 -12.83
CA GLY A 49 -5.01 -20.48 -14.29
C GLY A 49 -3.70 -19.97 -14.89
N ASP A 50 -3.31 -20.53 -16.04
CA ASP A 50 -2.00 -20.29 -16.66
C ASP A 50 -1.75 -18.83 -17.08
N ASN A 51 -2.83 -18.06 -17.28
CA ASN A 51 -2.78 -16.65 -17.67
C ASN A 51 -2.87 -15.67 -16.48
N TYR A 52 -2.82 -16.17 -15.24
CA TYR A 52 -3.02 -15.35 -14.04
C TYR A 52 -1.95 -14.26 -13.90
N VAL A 53 -0.68 -14.61 -14.10
CA VAL A 53 0.45 -13.69 -13.90
C VAL A 53 0.37 -12.52 -14.89
N GLN A 54 0.05 -12.79 -16.16
CA GLN A 54 -0.09 -11.76 -17.19
C GLN A 54 -1.30 -10.86 -16.93
N LYS A 55 -2.44 -11.44 -16.54
CA LYS A 55 -3.66 -10.67 -16.19
C LYS A 55 -3.44 -9.79 -14.97
N ASP A 56 -2.78 -10.31 -13.93
CA ASP A 56 -2.43 -9.54 -12.72
C ASP A 56 -1.45 -8.41 -13.05
N ALA A 57 -0.45 -8.67 -13.89
CA ALA A 57 0.49 -7.65 -14.34
C ALA A 57 -0.24 -6.50 -15.06
N ALA A 58 -1.10 -6.79 -16.03
CA ALA A 58 -1.86 -5.78 -16.77
C ALA A 58 -2.81 -4.98 -15.85
N LYS A 59 -3.51 -5.65 -14.93
CA LYS A 59 -4.40 -5.00 -13.96
C LYS A 59 -3.63 -4.05 -13.04
N LYS A 60 -2.48 -4.49 -12.51
CA LYS A 60 -1.64 -3.68 -11.63
C LYS A 60 -0.96 -2.53 -12.36
N GLU A 61 -0.57 -2.71 -13.62
CA GLU A 61 -0.05 -1.62 -14.43
C GLU A 61 -1.12 -0.52 -14.59
N LYS A 62 -2.35 -0.89 -14.96
CA LYS A 62 -3.47 0.07 -15.05
C LYS A 62 -3.72 0.79 -13.73
N LEU A 63 -3.71 0.06 -12.62
CA LEU A 63 -3.93 0.63 -11.29
C LEU A 63 -2.78 1.56 -10.87
N SER A 64 -1.53 1.19 -11.17
CA SER A 64 -0.37 2.05 -10.93
C SER A 64 -0.47 3.36 -11.72
N LYS A 65 -0.88 3.32 -13.00
CA LYS A 65 -1.06 4.54 -13.81
C LYS A 65 -2.08 5.52 -13.22
N ILE A 66 -3.09 5.01 -12.50
CA ILE A 66 -4.17 5.83 -11.91
C ILE A 66 -3.79 6.31 -10.50
N CYS A 67 -3.14 5.48 -9.69
CA CYS A 67 -2.94 5.72 -8.26
C CYS A 67 -1.51 6.09 -7.87
N LEU A 68 -0.52 5.95 -8.76
CA LEU A 68 0.87 6.19 -8.42
C LEU A 68 1.14 7.69 -8.27
N ASN A 69 1.47 8.09 -7.05
CA ASN A 69 1.98 9.43 -6.78
C ASN A 69 3.49 9.43 -7.08
N GLU A 70 3.96 10.33 -7.94
CA GLU A 70 5.39 10.45 -8.26
C GLU A 70 6.17 11.18 -7.16
N ASP A 71 5.54 12.18 -6.54
CA ASP A 71 6.16 12.99 -5.50
C ASP A 71 6.07 12.33 -4.13
N ILE A 72 7.22 12.03 -3.52
CA ILE A 72 7.32 11.42 -2.18
C ILE A 72 7.23 12.48 -1.07
N SER A 73 7.42 13.76 -1.41
CA SER A 73 7.43 14.90 -0.49
C SER A 73 6.27 14.93 0.52
N PRO A 74 5.02 14.60 0.17
CA PRO A 74 3.91 14.57 1.13
C PRO A 74 4.13 13.60 2.30
N VAL A 75 4.85 12.49 2.06
CA VAL A 75 5.18 11.51 3.11
C VAL A 75 6.18 12.11 4.09
N VAL A 76 7.22 12.76 3.56
CA VAL A 76 8.25 13.42 4.37
C VAL A 76 7.65 14.55 5.19
N GLN A 77 6.79 15.38 4.60
CA GLN A 77 6.08 16.45 5.32
C GLN A 77 5.18 15.91 6.45
N CYS A 78 4.52 14.77 6.23
CA CYS A 78 3.74 14.13 7.29
C CYS A 78 4.62 13.57 8.41
N MET A 79 5.80 13.04 8.08
CA MET A 79 6.80 12.62 9.07
C MET A 79 7.29 13.81 9.89
N GLU A 80 7.65 14.91 9.22
CA GLU A 80 8.09 16.15 9.87
C GLU A 80 7.01 16.66 10.82
N HIS A 81 5.77 16.80 10.35
CA HIS A 81 4.66 17.24 11.20
C HIS A 81 4.42 16.29 12.39
N ALA A 82 4.55 14.97 12.20
CA ALA A 82 4.37 14.03 13.30
C ALA A 82 5.44 14.19 14.40
N LEU A 83 6.65 14.63 14.04
CA LEU A 83 7.76 14.85 14.96
C LEU A 83 7.74 16.24 15.61
N THR A 84 7.36 17.28 14.88
CA THR A 84 7.44 18.68 15.34
C THR A 84 6.16 19.19 16.00
N SER A 85 5.02 18.55 15.75
CA SER A 85 3.74 19.01 16.29
C SER A 85 3.60 18.74 17.79
N LEU A 86 3.04 19.72 18.51
CA LEU A 86 2.67 19.56 19.92
C LEU A 86 1.59 18.48 20.10
N HIS A 87 0.68 18.34 19.13
CA HIS A 87 -0.46 17.42 19.16
C HIS A 87 -0.56 16.62 17.86
N PRO A 88 0.36 15.66 17.61
CA PRO A 88 0.36 14.91 16.37
C PRO A 88 -0.85 13.95 16.31
N HIS A 89 -1.35 13.72 15.10
CA HIS A 89 -2.43 12.77 14.86
C HIS A 89 -1.94 11.33 15.06
N ALA A 90 -2.84 10.46 15.52
CA ALA A 90 -2.54 9.04 15.67
C ALA A 90 -2.30 8.34 14.32
N HIS A 91 -2.98 8.80 13.26
CA HIS A 91 -2.91 8.20 11.93
C HIS A 91 -2.81 9.29 10.87
N TYR A 92 -1.76 9.26 10.08
CA TYR A 92 -1.58 10.10 8.90
C TYR A 92 -1.86 9.28 7.65
N VAL A 93 -2.83 9.71 6.84
CA VAL A 93 -3.10 9.10 5.52
C VAL A 93 -2.48 10.01 4.48
N VAL A 94 -1.55 9.47 3.71
CA VAL A 94 -0.72 10.24 2.78
C VAL A 94 -0.89 9.70 1.36
N GLY A 95 -1.06 10.58 0.40
CA GLY A 95 -1.38 10.23 -1.00
C GLY A 95 -2.85 10.51 -1.34
N GLN A 96 -3.10 10.99 -2.55
CA GLN A 96 -4.45 11.30 -3.00
C GLN A 96 -5.27 10.03 -3.21
N ASP A 97 -4.65 8.99 -3.73
CA ASP A 97 -5.20 7.63 -3.87
C ASP A 97 -5.61 7.05 -2.50
N ALA A 98 -4.75 7.20 -1.48
CA ALA A 98 -5.01 6.73 -0.12
C ALA A 98 -6.20 7.44 0.51
N LYS A 99 -6.30 8.75 0.31
CA LYS A 99 -7.40 9.56 0.87
C LYS A 99 -8.72 9.32 0.16
N LEU A 100 -8.70 9.20 -1.17
CA LEU A 100 -9.92 9.16 -2.00
C LEU A 100 -10.46 7.74 -2.22
N PHE A 101 -9.58 6.73 -2.32
CA PHE A 101 -9.98 5.37 -2.66
C PHE A 101 -9.81 4.42 -1.48
N TRP A 102 -8.59 4.28 -0.96
CA TRP A 102 -8.28 3.23 0.02
C TRP A 102 -8.92 3.48 1.40
N ASN A 103 -8.88 4.72 1.90
CA ASN A 103 -9.42 5.05 3.21
C ASN A 103 -10.96 4.93 3.26
N PRO A 104 -11.74 5.44 2.28
CA PRO A 104 -13.18 5.21 2.24
C PRO A 104 -13.53 3.72 2.12
N LEU A 105 -12.86 3.00 1.20
CA LEU A 105 -13.09 1.57 0.99
C LEU A 105 -12.87 0.78 2.29
N SER A 106 -11.79 1.08 3.03
CA SER A 106 -11.48 0.41 4.31
C SER A 106 -12.53 0.63 5.40
N ARG A 107 -13.39 1.64 5.27
CA ARG A 107 -14.44 1.99 6.23
C ARG A 107 -15.84 1.57 5.75
N MET A 108 -15.96 0.99 4.56
CA MET A 108 -17.22 0.47 4.04
C MET A 108 -17.63 -0.84 4.77
N PRO A 109 -18.93 -1.17 4.82
CA PRO A 109 -19.42 -2.44 5.35
C PRO A 109 -18.79 -3.64 4.63
N VAL A 110 -18.63 -4.76 5.35
CA VAL A 110 -18.02 -5.99 4.83
C VAL A 110 -18.67 -6.46 3.53
N ALA A 111 -20.00 -6.33 3.40
CA ALA A 111 -20.75 -6.72 2.22
C ALA A 111 -20.39 -5.94 0.93
N ILE A 112 -19.70 -4.80 1.03
CA ILE A 112 -19.21 -4.02 -0.12
C ILE A 112 -17.71 -4.25 -0.34
N GLN A 113 -17.01 -4.73 0.68
CA GLN A 113 -15.57 -5.00 0.62
C GLN A 113 -15.25 -6.39 0.05
N ASP A 114 -16.13 -7.38 0.28
CA ASP A 114 -16.07 -8.75 -0.25
C ASP A 114 -16.60 -8.82 -1.68
#